data_AF-A0A522U1F9-F1
#
_entry.id   AF-A0A522U1F9-F1
#
_cell.length_a   1.000
_cell.length_b   1.000
_cell.length_c   1.000
_cell.angle_alpha   90.00
_cell.angle_beta   90.00
_cell.angle_gamma   90.00
#
_symmetry.space_group_name_H-M   'P 1'
#
loop_
_entity.id
_entity.type
_entity.pdbx_description
1 polymer ?
#
loop_
_entity_poly.entity_id
_entity_poly.type
_entity_poly.pdbx_seq_one_letter_code
_entity_poly.pdbx_strand_id
1 'polypeptide(L)' 'PLNGGASIRVTASIGIGVCPEDATAVQDLVAAADAALYEAKRTGRNRVCNLPGKA' A
#
# COMPACT_ATOMS: atom_id res chain seq x y z
N PRO A 1 7.08 23.19 1.61
CA PRO A 1 6.57 24.35 0.83
C PRO A 1 6.94 24.21 -0.66
N LEU A 2 5.98 24.47 -1.55
CA LEU A 2 6.28 24.69 -2.96
C LEU A 2 6.99 26.03 -3.15
N ASN A 3 7.62 26.26 -4.30
CA ASN A 3 8.52 27.40 -4.62
C ASN A 3 7.91 28.83 -4.53
N GLY A 4 6.79 29.01 -3.80
CA GLY A 4 6.18 30.30 -3.45
C GLY A 4 5.61 30.36 -2.03
N GLY A 5 6.04 29.49 -1.10
CA GLY A 5 5.59 29.50 0.30
C GLY A 5 4.27 28.78 0.57
N ALA A 6 3.60 28.29 -0.48
CA ALA A 6 2.38 27.49 -0.34
C ALA A 6 2.67 26.09 0.25
N SER A 7 1.79 25.62 1.14
CA SER A 7 1.82 24.27 1.71
C SER A 7 0.66 23.45 1.16
N ILE A 8 0.95 22.24 0.67
CA ILE A 8 -0.06 21.29 0.21
C ILE A 8 -0.14 20.14 1.21
N ARG A 9 -1.37 19.81 1.63
CA ARG A 9 -1.62 18.60 2.40
C ARG A 9 -1.67 17.41 1.44
N VAL A 10 -0.76 16.46 1.64
CA VAL A 10 -0.74 15.19 0.92
C VAL A 10 -1.02 14.04 1.88
N THR A 11 -1.59 12.97 1.35
CA THR A 11 -1.86 11.72 2.08
C THR A 11 -1.28 10.55 1.30
N ALA A 12 -0.90 9.48 1.99
CA ALA A 12 -0.44 8.25 1.37
C ALA A 12 -1.47 7.12 1.57
N SER A 13 -1.55 6.20 0.61
CA SER A 13 -2.20 4.90 0.80
C SER A 13 -1.09 3.86 0.81
N ILE A 14 -1.20 2.85 1.68
CA ILE A 14 -0.13 1.89 1.94
C ILE A 14 -0.72 0.48 1.86
N GLY A 15 -0.04 -0.42 1.16
CA GLY A 15 -0.34 -1.85 1.15
C GLY A 15 0.78 -2.63 1.82
N ILE A 16 0.41 -3.66 2.59
CA ILE A 16 1.34 -4.53 3.31
C ILE A 16 1.26 -5.94 2.69
N GLY A 17 2.43 -6.54 2.46
CA GLY A 17 2.60 -7.97 2.25
C GLY A 17 3.52 -8.52 3.35
N VAL A 18 3.18 -9.68 3.91
CA VAL A 18 3.89 -10.33 5.03
C VAL A 18 4.46 -11.67 4.58
N CYS A 19 5.72 -11.95 4.95
CA CYS A 19 6.34 -13.24 4.74
C CYS A 19 6.42 -13.98 6.08
N PRO A 20 6.02 -15.27 6.15
CA PRO A 20 5.64 -16.15 5.03
C PRO A 20 4.15 -16.15 4.67
N GLU A 21 3.30 -15.38 5.34
CA GLU A 21 1.84 -15.49 5.29
C GLU A 21 1.23 -15.20 3.91
N ASP A 22 1.76 -14.19 3.21
CA ASP A 22 1.26 -13.78 1.89
C ASP A 22 2.11 -14.35 0.75
N ALA A 23 3.43 -14.49 0.96
CA ALA A 23 4.37 -15.13 0.06
C ALA A 23 5.76 -15.30 0.69
N THR A 24 6.56 -16.24 0.15
CA THR A 24 7.98 -16.41 0.49
C THR A 24 8.93 -15.88 -0.58
N ALA A 25 8.48 -15.79 -1.83
CA ALA A 25 9.25 -15.19 -2.93
C ALA A 25 9.07 -13.66 -2.94
N VAL A 26 10.17 -12.94 -3.16
CA VAL A 26 10.18 -11.46 -3.13
C VAL A 26 9.20 -10.85 -4.12
N GLN A 27 9.12 -11.40 -5.34
CA GLN A 27 8.23 -10.89 -6.39
C GLN A 27 6.76 -11.01 -5.99
N ASP A 28 6.40 -12.14 -5.40
CA ASP A 28 5.03 -12.40 -4.94
C ASP A 28 4.67 -11.57 -3.71
N LEU A 29 5.64 -11.33 -2.81
CA LEU A 29 5.45 -10.45 -1.65
C LEU A 29 5.19 -8.98 -2.08
N VAL A 30 5.92 -8.51 -3.10
CA VAL A 30 5.70 -7.18 -3.69
C VAL A 30 4.34 -7.13 -4.38
N ALA A 31 3.94 -8.18 -5.09
CA ALA A 31 2.63 -8.27 -5.72
C ALA A 31 1.49 -8.24 -4.68
N ALA A 32 1.64 -8.93 -3.55
CA ALA A 32 0.69 -8.89 -2.44
C ALA A 32 0.56 -7.48 -1.85
N ALA A 33 1.69 -6.81 -1.59
CA ALA A 33 1.70 -5.44 -1.10
C ALA A 33 1.06 -4.45 -2.09
N ASP A 34 1.30 -4.61 -3.39
CA ASP A 34 0.68 -3.76 -4.43
C ASP A 34 -0.85 -4.00 -4.52
N ALA A 35 -1.29 -5.24 -4.44
CA ALA A 35 -2.72 -5.56 -4.40
C ALA A 35 -3.42 -4.89 -3.20
N ALA A 36 -2.79 -4.98 -2.01
CA ALA A 36 -3.30 -4.32 -0.81
C ALA A 36 -3.27 -2.78 -0.92
N LEU A 37 -2.24 -2.22 -1.56
CA LEU A 37 -2.15 -0.78 -1.84
C LEU A 37 -3.29 -0.33 -2.75
N TYR A 38 -3.61 -1.14 -3.76
CA TYR A 38 -4.70 -0.85 -4.68
C TYR A 38 -6.05 -0.88 -3.96
N GLU A 39 -6.25 -1.80 -3.02
CA GLU A 39 -7.44 -1.82 -2.17
C GLU A 39 -7.54 -0.56 -1.29
N ALA A 40 -6.44 -0.12 -0.69
CA ALA A 40 -6.39 1.12 0.08
C ALA A 40 -6.80 2.33 -0.79
N LYS A 41 -6.36 2.38 -2.06
CA LYS A 41 -6.74 3.44 -3.01
C LYS A 41 -8.23 3.39 -3.39
N ARG A 42 -8.82 2.19 -3.52
CA ARG A 42 -10.23 2.00 -3.92
C ARG A 42 -11.22 2.24 -2.79
N THR A 43 -10.86 1.91 -1.55
CA THR A 43 -11.77 1.93 -0.40
C THR A 43 -11.76 3.25 0.39
N GLY A 44 -11.12 4.30 -0.14
CA GLY A 44 -11.17 5.64 0.46
C GLY A 44 -9.83 6.36 0.58
N ARG A 45 -8.72 5.75 0.13
CA ARG A 45 -7.35 6.30 0.24
C ARG A 45 -6.98 6.57 1.71
N ASN A 46 -5.84 7.22 1.92
CA ASN A 46 -5.33 7.66 3.22
C ASN A 46 -5.43 6.58 4.33
N ARG A 47 -5.05 5.34 3.98
CA ARG A 47 -5.17 4.18 4.86
C ARG A 47 -4.14 3.11 4.53
N VAL A 48 -4.06 2.16 5.45
CA VAL A 48 -3.25 0.96 5.35
C VAL A 48 -4.17 -0.23 5.12
N CYS A 49 -3.85 -1.08 4.17
CA CYS A 49 -4.54 -2.35 3.95
C CYS A 49 -3.53 -3.50 3.90
N ASN A 50 -3.97 -4.67 4.34
CA ASN A 50 -3.35 -5.97 4.08
C ASN A 50 -4.45 -6.89 3.51
N LEU A 51 -4.12 -7.69 2.52
CA LEU A 51 -5.04 -8.68 1.97
C LEU A 51 -4.57 -10.06 2.41
N PRO A 52 -5.49 -11.00 2.72
CA PRO A 52 -5.08 -12.35 3.05
C PRO A 52 -4.38 -13.00 1.85
N GLY A 53 -3.19 -13.57 2.08
CA GLY A 53 -2.46 -14.39 1.13
C GLY A 53 -3.33 -15.48 0.49
N LYS A 54 -3.12 -15.72 -0.81
CA LYS A 54 -3.66 -16.93 -1.45
C LYS A 54 -2.85 -18.12 -0.92
N ALA A 55 -3.49 -18.97 -0.13
CA ALA A 55 -2.94 -20.24 0.32
C ALA A 55 -2.50 -21.13 -0.87
#